data_AF-A0A358APQ2-F1
#
_entry.id   AF-A0A358APQ2-F1
#
_cell.length_a   1.000
_cell.length_b   1.000
_cell.length_c   1.000
_cell.angle_alpha   90.00
_cell.angle_beta   90.00
_cell.angle_gamma   90.00
#
_symmetry.space_group_name_H-M   'P 1'
#
loop_
_entity.id
_entity.type
_entity.pdbx_description
1 polymer ?
#
loop_
_entity_poly.entity_id
_entity_poly.type
_entity_poly.pdbx_seq_one_letter_code
_entity_poly.pdbx_strand_id
1 'polypeptide(L)' 'MNRSFSDLLSKAIAGEAAAVEEILEMFAPLIDRHSSIYGYIDEDCRQYILMRVITGISKFVI' A
#
# COMPACT_ATOMS: atom_id res chain seq x y z
N MET A 1 7.67 -21.23 1.12
CA MET A 1 6.45 -21.17 1.94
C MET A 1 5.62 -20.01 1.42
N ASN A 2 4.42 -20.25 0.89
CA ASN A 2 3.48 -19.16 0.59
C ASN A 2 3.04 -18.54 1.92
N ARG A 3 3.54 -17.35 2.26
CA ARG A 3 2.94 -16.56 3.35
C ARG A 3 1.52 -16.20 2.93
N SER A 4 0.57 -16.32 3.84
CA SER A 4 -0.78 -15.86 3.55
C SER A 4 -0.79 -14.34 3.56
N PHE A 5 -1.59 -13.72 2.69
CA PHE A 5 -1.78 -12.28 2.70
C PHE A 5 -2.31 -11.79 4.07
N SER A 6 -3.09 -12.61 4.77
CA SER A 6 -3.58 -12.33 6.13
C SER A 6 -2.44 -12.14 7.13
N ASP A 7 -1.39 -12.96 7.06
CA ASP A 7 -0.23 -12.82 7.94
C ASP A 7 0.55 -11.55 7.63
N LEU A 8 0.73 -11.25 6.33
CA LEU A 8 1.39 -10.03 5.88
C LEU A 8 0.62 -8.79 6.35
N LEU A 9 -0.71 -8.79 6.20
CA LEU A 9 -1.56 -7.69 6.64
C LEU A 9 -1.52 -7.52 8.17
N SER A 10 -1.54 -8.62 8.92
CA SER A 10 -1.43 -8.58 10.40
C SER A 10 -0.11 -7.94 10.85
N LYS A 11 1.00 -8.28 10.20
CA LYS A 11 2.32 -7.67 10.44
C LYS A 11 2.33 -6.17 10.11
N ALA A 12 1.72 -5.80 8.99
CA ALA A 12 1.65 -4.40 8.57
C ALA A 12 0.79 -3.56 9.53
N ILE A 13 -0.34 -4.10 10.02
CA ILE A 13 -1.18 -3.46 11.06
C ILE A 13 -0.39 -3.27 12.36
N ALA A 14 0.46 -4.24 12.72
CA ALA A 14 1.35 -4.14 13.87
C ALA A 14 2.51 -3.14 13.70
N GLY A 15 2.63 -2.49 12.53
CA GLY A 15 3.64 -1.46 12.25
C GLY A 15 4.97 -1.99 11.70
N GLU A 16 5.03 -3.25 11.24
CA GLU A 16 6.22 -3.79 10.59
C GLU A 16 6.45 -3.11 9.23
N ALA A 17 7.48 -2.25 9.14
CA ALA A 17 7.75 -1.45 7.95
C ALA A 17 7.94 -2.29 6.68
N ALA A 18 8.67 -3.41 6.78
CA ALA A 18 8.87 -4.33 5.66
C ALA A 18 7.56 -4.95 5.15
N ALA A 19 6.60 -5.20 6.05
CA ALA A 19 5.29 -5.72 5.66
C ALA A 19 4.44 -4.64 4.97
N VAL A 20 4.52 -3.38 5.43
CA VAL A 20 3.87 -2.26 4.76
C VAL A 20 4.45 -2.07 3.36
N GLU A 21 5.77 -2.08 3.22
CA GLU A 21 6.47 -1.97 1.94
C GLU A 21 6.07 -3.08 0.96
N GLU A 22 6.07 -4.35 1.40
CA GLU A 22 5.65 -5.50 0.58
C GLU A 22 4.19 -5.35 0.09
N ILE A 23 3.28 -4.84 0.93
CA ILE A 23 1.90 -4.54 0.51
C ILE A 23 1.87 -3.41 -0.52
N LEU A 24 2.60 -2.31 -0.30
CA LEU A 24 2.65 -1.20 -1.24
C LEU A 24 3.20 -1.62 -2.61
N GLU A 25 4.22 -2.46 -2.64
CA GLU A 25 4.77 -3.04 -3.87
C GLU A 25 3.75 -3.93 -4.59
N MET A 26 3.04 -4.78 -3.85
CA MET A 26 1.99 -5.65 -4.40
C MET A 26 0.87 -4.84 -5.09
N PHE A 27 0.53 -3.69 -4.53
CA PHE A 27 -0.52 -2.80 -5.05
C PHE A 27 0.01 -1.66 -5.94
N ALA A 28 1.33 -1.57 -6.19
CA ALA A 28 1.93 -0.49 -6.96
C ALA A 28 1.29 -0.27 -8.35
N PRO A 29 0.96 -1.32 -9.14
CA PRO A 29 0.29 -1.12 -10.44
C PRO A 29 -1.08 -0.44 -10.33
N LEU A 30 -1.81 -0.67 -9.23
CA LEU A 30 -3.10 -0.02 -8.98
C LEU A 30 -2.90 1.43 -8.51
N ILE A 31 -1.92 1.65 -7.63
CA ILE A 31 -1.55 3.00 -7.15
C ILE A 31 -1.15 3.87 -8.33
N ASP A 32 -0.21 3.41 -9.16
CA ASP A 32 0.32 4.15 -10.31
C ASP A 32 -0.78 4.44 -11.35
N ARG A 33 -1.68 3.48 -11.59
CA ARG A 33 -2.84 3.67 -12.48
C ARG A 33 -3.78 4.77 -11.97
N HIS A 34 -4.02 4.81 -10.66
CA HIS A 34 -4.94 5.79 -10.06
C HIS A 34 -4.28 7.13 -9.75
N SER A 35 -2.96 7.23 -9.79
CA SER A 35 -2.22 8.48 -9.75
C SER A 35 -1.83 9.03 -11.12
N SER A 36 -2.26 8.40 -12.22
CA SER A 36 -1.92 8.85 -13.57
C SER A 36 -2.92 9.88 -14.10
N ILE A 37 -2.40 11.04 -14.54
CA ILE A 37 -3.17 12.11 -15.17
C ILE A 37 -2.60 12.33 -16.57
N TYR A 38 -3.46 12.28 -17.60
CA TYR A 38 -3.05 12.34 -19.01
C TYR A 38 -1.95 11.33 -19.42
N GLY A 39 -1.91 10.17 -18.76
CA GLY A 39 -0.95 9.10 -19.05
C GLY A 39 0.43 9.27 -18.37
N TYR A 40 0.59 10.29 -17.53
CA TYR A 40 1.79 10.50 -16.72
C TYR A 40 1.46 10.33 -15.24
N ILE A 41 2.39 9.75 -14.48
CA ILE A 41 2.26 9.70 -13.02
C ILE A 41 2.32 11.12 -12.48
N ASP A 42 1.27 11.52 -11.77
CA ASP A 42 1.27 12.69 -10.91
C ASP A 42 1.83 12.26 -9.53
N GLU A 43 3.04 12.71 -9.22
CA GLU A 43 3.76 12.29 -8.01
C GLU A 43 3.07 12.75 -6.72
N ASP A 44 2.40 13.90 -6.74
CA ASP A 44 1.65 14.41 -5.58
C ASP A 44 0.42 13.54 -5.33
N CYS A 45 -0.30 13.16 -6.40
CA CYS A 45 -1.41 12.22 -6.33
C CYS A 45 -0.95 10.84 -5.86
N ARG A 46 0.19 10.37 -6.37
CA ARG A 46 0.79 9.09 -5.97
C ARG A 46 1.15 9.09 -4.49
N GLN A 47 1.82 10.12 -4.00
CA GLN A 47 2.11 10.29 -2.57
C GLN A 47 0.84 10.37 -1.73
N TYR A 48 -0.19 11.08 -2.19
CA TYR A 48 -1.48 11.15 -1.49
C TYR A 48 -2.10 9.76 -1.32
N ILE A 49 -2.15 8.97 -2.40
CA ILE A 49 -2.67 7.59 -2.36
C ILE A 49 -1.83 6.72 -1.42
N LEU A 50 -0.50 6.76 -1.52
CA LEU A 50 0.41 6.01 -0.64
C LEU A 50 0.13 6.32 0.85
N MET A 51 0.05 7.60 1.20
CA MET A 51 -0.24 8.02 2.58
C MET A 51 -1.61 7.55 3.07
N ARG A 52 -2.62 7.54 2.18
CA ARG A 52 -3.96 7.03 2.49
C ARG A 52 -3.96 5.52 2.74
N VAL A 53 -3.20 4.76 1.94
CA VAL A 53 -3.06 3.31 2.11
C VAL A 53 -2.34 2.99 3.42
N ILE A 54 -1.19 3.61 3.70
CA ILE A 54 -0.43 3.40 4.94
C ILE A 54 -1.29 3.71 6.18
N THR A 55 -2.00 4.85 6.15
CA THR A 55 -2.90 5.23 7.25
C THR A 55 -4.11 4.30 7.37
N GLY A 56 -4.58 3.75 6.25
CA GLY A 56 -5.68 2.78 6.23
C GLY A 56 -5.27 1.46 6.87
N ILE A 57 -4.06 0.96 6.53
CA ILE A 57 -3.50 -0.26 7.10
C ILE A 57 -3.39 -0.15 8.62
N SER A 58 -2.82 0.94 9.16
CA SER A 58 -2.65 1.09 10.61
C SER A 58 -3.96 1.19 11.40
N LYS A 59 -5.09 1.44 10.73
CA LYS A 59 -6.44 1.53 11.32
C LYS A 59 -7.30 0.30 11.02
N PHE A 60 -6.79 -0.66 10.24
CA PHE A 60 -7.55 -1.82 9.84
C PHE A 60 -7.72 -2.78 11.02
N VAL A 61 -8.94 -3.30 11.19
CA VAL A 61 -9.31 -4.25 12.23
C VAL A 61 -9.65 -5.58 11.55
N ILE A 62 -8.96 -6.65 11.92
CA ILE A 62 -9.19 -8.02 11.45
C ILE A 62 -10.30 -8.69 12.26
#